data_AF-A0A098GGL5-F1
#
_entry.id   AF-A0A098GGL5-F1
#
_cell.length_a   1.000
_cell.length_b   1.000
_cell.length_c   1.000
_cell.angle_alpha   90.00
_cell.angle_beta   90.00
_cell.angle_gamma   90.00
#
_symmetry.space_group_name_H-M   'P 1'
#
loop_
_entity.id
_entity.type
_entity.pdbx_description
1 polymer ?
#
loop_
_entity_poly.entity_id
_entity_poly.type
_entity_poly.pdbx_seq_one_letter_code
_entity_poly.pdbx_strand_id
1 'polypeptide(L)'
;MKKKSNKCLLGFRMLAFLWSGLITTTVCAGIPLWTFEPLTPTSLAVPANSTALVQYRVTNQSSSPHTLLMLPIQGIMQINTGLGDCSIPFMLLGKGACTLSLQVIGSQIIGPIIDGPVVCQLGSLNPCYRPSPLHVLNITQAPPITNAVIAVKGSPLTLTVDGSIGQLTIYNTSTEVAATNITSNFIGTALNGNVTETGNSCSYVPPGGSCTITYTPGHTVVPQTNFNIKGTNTNAVMAAIAIESGITLTAINPNSGTASGGTGFTLTGTGLTGATSITFDGIAATSVKVVNSTTVTGVTPAHTAGFVDVVISTPTGSTTLANGYQYLTTAVGQPSGGGTIACLSTGNNLIAAIADNSAGIQWGGSGTATGATSTTNGATNTAQIVTVLTALGVPTNTYAASLCSNYEVDSQGNTPCQVGNTCYNDWFLPAGDNLTASGQLNCLFTNRAVIGGFASDFYWSSTEDSASLAWRQDFNNGNQSSSGKNLTFHVRCVRAFTP
;
A
#
# COMPACT_ATOMS: atom_id res chain seq x y z
N MET A 1 -49.78 77.39 8.25
CA MET A 1 -49.69 75.93 8.52
C MET A 1 -48.23 75.59 8.73
N LYS A 2 -47.73 75.03 9.83
CA LYS A 2 -48.11 74.94 11.26
C LYS A 2 -46.75 74.58 11.90
N LYS A 3 -46.00 75.48 12.57
CA LYS A 3 -46.11 75.88 14.00
C LYS A 3 -46.30 74.65 14.88
N LYS A 4 -45.37 74.29 15.77
CA LYS A 4 -45.16 74.79 17.16
C LYS A 4 -44.17 73.79 17.82
N SER A 5 -43.40 74.06 18.87
CA SER A 5 -43.49 75.06 19.93
C SER A 5 -42.15 75.22 20.65
N ASN A 6 -41.88 76.47 21.04
CA ASN A 6 -40.95 76.91 22.09
C ASN A 6 -41.25 76.31 23.48
N LYS A 7 -40.23 76.36 24.35
CA LYS A 7 -40.16 76.98 25.72
C LYS A 7 -38.75 76.69 26.27
N CYS A 8 -37.81 77.63 26.47
CA CYS A 8 -37.78 78.82 27.33
C CYS A 8 -38.10 78.51 28.81
N LEU A 9 -37.08 78.56 29.68
CA LEU A 9 -37.23 79.18 30.99
C LEU A 9 -35.94 79.87 31.45
N LEU A 10 -36.14 81.10 31.88
CA LEU A 10 -35.22 82.12 32.39
C LEU A 10 -34.75 81.81 33.82
N GLY A 11 -33.61 82.38 34.22
CA GLY A 11 -33.22 82.46 35.63
C GLY A 11 -31.91 83.19 35.88
N PHE A 12 -31.90 84.51 35.69
CA PHE A 12 -30.85 85.41 36.21
C PHE A 12 -31.01 85.55 37.73
N ARG A 13 -29.95 85.33 38.54
CA ARG A 13 -29.56 86.11 39.74
C ARG A 13 -28.39 85.47 40.51
N MET A 14 -27.22 86.11 40.39
CA MET A 14 -26.44 86.76 41.45
C MET A 14 -26.15 86.01 42.79
N LEU A 15 -24.87 86.08 43.19
CA LEU A 15 -24.23 85.73 44.48
C LEU A 15 -23.99 84.23 44.74
N ALA A 16 -22.86 83.73 45.26
CA ALA A 16 -21.54 84.24 45.63
C ALA A 16 -20.68 83.01 46.07
N PHE A 17 -19.38 83.21 46.29
CA PHE A 17 -18.44 82.38 47.08
C PHE A 17 -17.76 81.14 46.45
N LEU A 18 -16.46 81.33 46.14
CA LEU A 18 -15.29 80.52 46.52
C LEU A 18 -15.34 78.99 46.39
N TRP A 19 -14.75 78.46 45.31
CA TRP A 19 -14.03 77.19 45.33
C TRP A 19 -13.02 77.11 44.16
N SER A 20 -11.72 77.22 44.47
CA SER A 20 -10.63 77.04 43.49
C SER A 20 -10.37 75.54 43.28
N GLY A 21 -11.11 74.94 42.35
CA GLY A 21 -10.90 73.58 41.85
C GLY A 21 -9.95 73.56 40.65
N LEU A 22 -8.97 72.66 40.70
CA LEU A 22 -8.05 72.28 39.63
C LEU A 22 -8.76 72.12 38.28
N ILE A 23 -8.39 72.92 37.27
CA ILE A 23 -8.77 72.70 35.87
C ILE A 23 -7.72 71.79 35.25
N THR A 24 -8.10 70.54 34.99
CA THR A 24 -7.37 69.64 34.08
C THR A 24 -7.54 70.19 32.66
N THR A 25 -6.47 70.75 32.09
CA THR A 25 -6.46 71.10 30.67
C THR A 25 -6.38 69.82 29.84
N THR A 26 -7.47 69.46 29.18
CA THR A 26 -7.45 68.51 28.06
C THR A 26 -6.67 69.14 26.90
N VAL A 27 -5.43 68.70 26.71
CA VAL A 27 -4.65 69.01 25.52
C VAL A 27 -5.20 68.14 24.38
N CYS A 28 -6.03 68.70 23.51
CA CYS A 28 -6.36 68.07 22.24
C CYS A 28 -5.14 68.16 21.32
N ALA A 29 -4.37 67.09 21.19
CA ALA A 29 -3.36 66.94 20.15
C ALA A 29 -4.08 66.88 18.78
N GLY A 30 -3.69 67.76 17.85
CA GLY A 30 -4.20 67.70 16.47
C GLY A 30 -3.88 66.34 15.83
N ILE A 31 -4.80 65.84 14.99
CA ILE A 31 -4.60 64.57 14.25
C ILE A 31 -3.31 64.72 13.42
N PRO A 32 -2.31 63.84 13.60
CA PRO A 32 -1.07 63.95 12.86
C PRO A 32 -1.34 63.76 11.36
N LEU A 33 -0.68 64.56 10.52
CA LEU A 33 -0.83 64.52 9.06
C LEU A 33 -0.56 63.13 8.46
N TRP A 34 0.27 62.35 9.16
CA TRP A 34 0.68 61.00 8.79
C TRP A 34 0.59 60.07 9.99
N THR A 35 0.13 58.84 9.76
CA THR A 35 0.18 57.77 10.77
C THR A 35 1.04 56.62 10.27
N PHE A 36 1.89 56.11 11.16
CA PHE A 36 2.72 54.92 10.96
C PHE A 36 2.25 53.87 11.95
N GLU A 37 1.47 52.91 11.46
CA GLU A 37 0.95 51.81 12.26
C GLU A 37 1.80 50.56 11.99
N PRO A 38 2.55 50.02 12.96
CA PRO A 38 3.31 48.79 12.76
C PRO A 38 2.38 47.62 12.43
N LEU A 39 2.69 46.91 11.35
CA LEU A 39 2.01 45.65 10.99
C LEU A 39 2.82 44.42 11.46
N THR A 40 4.08 44.63 11.83
CA THR A 40 5.02 43.62 12.33
C THR A 40 5.81 44.23 13.49
N PRO A 41 6.50 43.42 14.33
CA PRO A 41 7.33 43.94 15.41
C PRO A 41 8.42 44.89 14.91
N THR A 42 8.55 46.05 15.54
CA THR A 42 9.56 47.06 15.20
C THR A 42 10.83 46.96 16.07
N SER A 43 10.79 46.10 17.09
CA SER A 43 11.89 45.82 18.01
C SER A 43 12.44 44.41 17.74
N LEU A 44 13.62 44.32 17.12
CA LEU A 44 14.19 43.07 16.62
C LEU A 44 15.70 43.02 16.84
N ALA A 45 16.23 41.84 17.14
CA ALA A 45 17.67 41.55 17.06
C ALA A 45 17.90 40.67 15.82
N VAL A 46 18.59 41.20 14.80
CA VAL A 46 18.76 40.53 13.51
C VAL A 46 20.18 39.96 13.42
N PRO A 47 20.34 38.63 13.29
CA PRO A 47 21.65 38.01 13.11
C PRO A 47 22.46 38.62 11.97
N ALA A 48 23.77 38.74 12.17
CA ALA A 48 24.68 39.35 11.19
C ALA A 48 24.68 38.67 9.80
N ASN A 49 24.19 37.44 9.68
CA ASN A 49 24.09 36.68 8.43
C ASN A 49 22.64 36.41 7.98
N SER A 50 21.65 37.11 8.53
CA SER A 50 20.23 36.96 8.14
C SER A 50 19.59 38.28 7.74
N THR A 51 18.35 38.19 7.26
CA THR A 51 17.48 39.35 7.06
C THR A 51 16.22 39.24 7.91
N ALA A 52 15.54 40.36 8.13
CA ALA A 52 14.22 40.42 8.75
C ALA A 52 13.32 41.40 7.99
N LEU A 53 12.00 41.21 8.08
CA LEU A 53 11.02 42.10 7.47
C LEU A 53 10.32 42.91 8.55
N VAL A 54 10.32 44.24 8.39
CA VAL A 54 9.51 45.17 9.19
C VAL A 54 8.55 45.90 8.27
N GLN A 55 7.31 46.05 8.67
CA GLN A 55 6.23 46.62 7.88
C GLN A 55 5.44 47.64 8.69
N TYR A 56 5.19 48.79 8.07
CA TYR A 56 4.29 49.81 8.59
C TYR A 56 3.16 50.05 7.59
N ARG A 57 1.95 50.28 8.09
CA ARG A 57 0.91 50.93 7.32
C ARG A 57 1.07 52.44 7.44
N VAL A 58 1.34 53.10 6.32
CA VAL A 58 1.52 54.56 6.24
C VAL A 58 0.27 55.17 5.63
N THR A 59 -0.40 56.06 6.36
CA THR A 59 -1.68 56.67 5.93
C THR A 59 -1.57 58.19 5.87
N ASN A 60 -2.01 58.77 4.75
CA ASN A 60 -2.21 60.20 4.59
C ASN A 60 -3.50 60.65 5.28
N GLN A 61 -3.42 61.41 6.36
CA GLN A 61 -4.61 61.91 7.06
C GLN A 61 -5.16 63.21 6.43
N SER A 62 -4.49 63.80 5.44
CA SER A 62 -4.99 64.97 4.72
C SER A 62 -5.93 64.58 3.57
N SER A 63 -6.59 65.59 3.00
CA SER A 63 -7.38 65.45 1.77
C SER A 63 -6.55 65.67 0.51
N SER A 64 -5.31 66.16 0.63
CA SER A 64 -4.44 66.48 -0.50
C SER A 64 -3.52 65.31 -0.83
N PRO A 65 -3.20 65.06 -2.10
CA PRO A 65 -2.20 64.07 -2.46
C PRO A 65 -0.79 64.57 -2.07
N HIS A 66 0.04 63.66 -1.58
CA HIS A 66 1.45 63.94 -1.29
C HIS A 66 2.35 62.84 -1.83
N THR A 67 3.56 63.23 -2.24
CA THR A 67 4.62 62.29 -2.67
C THR A 67 5.73 62.30 -1.64
N LEU A 68 6.05 61.12 -1.11
CA LEU A 68 6.99 60.91 -0.03
C LEU A 68 8.15 60.01 -0.49
N LEU A 69 9.33 60.25 0.08
CA LEU A 69 10.50 59.40 -0.07
C LEU A 69 11.07 59.09 1.32
N MET A 70 11.34 57.81 1.58
CA MET A 70 12.02 57.40 2.81
C MET A 70 13.48 57.86 2.78
N LEU A 71 13.95 58.41 3.90
CA LEU A 71 15.38 58.66 4.09
C LEU A 71 16.12 57.32 4.21
N PRO A 72 17.24 57.11 3.49
CA PRO A 72 18.01 55.89 3.60
C PRO A 72 18.44 55.63 5.05
N ILE A 73 18.23 54.40 5.53
CA ILE A 73 18.78 53.92 6.80
C ILE A 73 19.78 52.82 6.47
N GLN A 74 21.01 52.96 6.93
CA GLN A 74 22.06 51.97 6.68
C GLN A 74 21.61 50.59 7.18
N GLY A 75 21.65 49.59 6.30
CA GLY A 75 21.19 48.23 6.59
C GLY A 75 19.68 48.00 6.54
N ILE A 76 18.89 48.98 6.09
CA ILE A 76 17.47 48.81 5.81
C ILE A 76 17.15 49.24 4.37
N MET A 77 16.54 48.35 3.61
CA MET A 77 16.07 48.60 2.25
C MET A 77 14.54 48.59 2.19
N GLN A 78 13.95 49.56 1.50
CA GLN A 78 12.51 49.52 1.21
C GLN A 78 12.22 48.50 0.09
N ILE A 79 11.27 47.60 0.32
CA ILE A 79 10.69 46.70 -0.67
C ILE A 79 9.44 47.35 -1.26
N ASN A 80 9.30 47.32 -2.58
CA ASN A 80 8.20 47.98 -3.33
C ASN A 80 7.52 47.07 -4.37
N THR A 81 7.76 45.76 -4.30
CA THR A 81 7.30 44.80 -5.32
C THR A 81 6.01 44.06 -4.93
N GLY A 82 5.56 44.15 -3.68
CA GLY A 82 4.33 43.50 -3.20
C GLY A 82 3.08 44.32 -3.50
N LEU A 83 1.95 43.62 -3.65
CA LEU A 83 0.65 44.26 -3.85
C LEU A 83 0.29 45.09 -2.61
N GLY A 84 0.17 46.41 -2.79
CA GLY A 84 -0.10 47.35 -1.70
C GLY A 84 1.15 47.92 -1.01
N ASP A 85 2.35 47.49 -1.42
CA ASP A 85 3.58 48.11 -0.94
C ASP A 85 3.71 49.55 -1.47
N CYS A 86 4.30 50.41 -0.64
CA CYS A 86 4.62 51.78 -1.03
C CYS A 86 5.66 51.77 -2.17
N SER A 87 5.37 52.44 -3.29
CA SER A 87 6.34 52.65 -4.38
C SER A 87 7.52 53.53 -3.94
N ILE A 88 8.56 53.67 -4.77
CA ILE A 88 9.74 54.51 -4.46
C ILE A 88 9.89 55.54 -5.59
N PRO A 89 9.61 56.84 -5.36
CA PRO A 89 8.89 57.41 -4.22
C PRO A 89 7.42 56.95 -4.16
N PHE A 90 6.74 57.10 -3.03
CA PHE A 90 5.32 56.73 -2.90
C PHE A 90 4.41 57.96 -2.90
N MET A 91 3.42 57.93 -3.80
CA MET A 91 2.34 58.92 -3.86
C MET A 91 1.12 58.39 -3.12
N LEU A 92 0.68 59.11 -2.10
CA LEU A 92 -0.54 58.80 -1.37
C LEU A 92 -1.58 59.87 -1.67
N LEU A 93 -2.71 59.45 -2.27
CA LEU A 93 -3.89 60.29 -2.43
C LEU A 93 -4.43 60.73 -1.05
N GLY A 94 -5.30 61.73 -1.03
CA GLY A 94 -5.98 62.14 0.20
C GLY A 94 -6.68 60.95 0.85
N LYS A 95 -6.46 60.75 2.15
CA LYS A 95 -6.97 59.59 2.92
C LYS A 95 -6.47 58.21 2.45
N GLY A 96 -5.51 58.15 1.53
CA GLY A 96 -4.91 56.91 1.04
C GLY A 96 -3.88 56.32 2.01
N ALA A 97 -3.59 55.01 1.85
CA ALA A 97 -2.56 54.30 2.60
C ALA A 97 -1.80 53.30 1.74
N CYS A 98 -0.57 52.97 2.14
CA CYS A 98 0.23 51.88 1.58
C CYS A 98 1.03 51.18 2.68
N THR A 99 1.57 50.00 2.38
CA THR A 99 2.45 49.24 3.28
C THR A 99 3.90 49.59 2.99
N LEU A 100 4.57 50.25 3.93
CA LEU A 100 6.00 50.48 3.87
C LEU A 100 6.72 49.23 4.37
N SER A 101 7.13 48.38 3.43
CA SER A 101 7.86 47.14 3.68
C SER A 101 9.37 47.39 3.70
N LEU A 102 10.03 47.00 4.77
CA LEU A 102 11.44 47.27 5.06
C LEU A 102 12.19 45.95 5.28
N GLN A 103 13.13 45.63 4.39
CA GLN A 103 14.08 44.55 4.58
C GLN A 103 15.26 45.04 5.43
N VAL A 104 15.41 44.46 6.60
CA VAL A 104 16.54 44.68 7.49
C VAL A 104 17.62 43.66 7.15
N ILE A 105 18.83 44.13 6.83
CA ILE A 105 19.96 43.31 6.41
C ILE A 105 20.98 43.29 7.54
N GLY A 106 21.04 42.19 8.29
CA GLY A 106 21.84 42.10 9.52
C GLY A 106 23.32 42.41 9.31
N SER A 107 23.91 41.99 8.19
CA SER A 107 25.33 42.22 7.85
C SER A 107 25.71 43.70 7.66
N GLN A 108 24.71 44.56 7.43
CA GLN A 108 24.90 45.99 7.17
C GLN A 108 24.59 46.87 8.39
N ILE A 109 24.17 46.28 9.51
CA ILE A 109 23.92 46.99 10.78
C ILE A 109 25.27 47.23 11.48
N ILE A 110 25.71 48.48 11.51
CA ILE A 110 26.99 48.90 12.13
C ILE A 110 26.78 49.37 13.58
N GLY A 111 25.55 49.71 13.96
CA GLY A 111 25.15 50.09 15.32
C GLY A 111 23.63 50.02 15.51
N PRO A 112 23.13 50.17 16.75
CA PRO A 112 21.69 50.11 17.03
C PRO A 112 20.91 51.17 16.24
N ILE A 113 19.82 50.75 15.59
CA ILE A 113 18.86 51.63 14.92
C ILE A 113 17.71 51.85 15.90
N ILE A 114 17.60 53.06 16.46
CA ILE A 114 16.64 53.40 17.53
C ILE A 114 15.66 54.51 17.13
N ASP A 115 15.57 54.83 15.83
CA ASP A 115 14.68 55.85 15.28
C ASP A 115 14.22 55.47 13.86
N GLY A 116 13.27 56.22 13.31
CA GLY A 116 12.71 56.01 11.98
C GLY A 116 11.67 54.88 11.90
N PRO A 117 11.22 54.49 10.68
CA PRO A 117 11.59 55.07 9.39
C PRO A 117 11.16 56.53 9.24
N VAL A 118 11.99 57.37 8.63
CA VAL A 118 11.67 58.78 8.36
C VAL A 118 11.31 58.93 6.89
N VAL A 119 10.17 59.55 6.58
CA VAL A 119 9.72 59.81 5.21
C VAL A 119 9.51 61.31 5.00
N CYS A 120 10.04 61.85 3.92
CA CYS A 120 10.04 63.29 3.64
C CYS A 120 9.24 63.60 2.39
N GLN A 121 8.50 64.71 2.42
CA GLN A 121 7.77 65.19 1.26
C GLN A 121 8.72 65.81 0.24
N LEU A 122 8.57 65.48 -1.04
CA LEU A 122 9.37 66.06 -2.12
C LEU A 122 8.87 67.49 -2.45
N GLY A 123 9.69 68.55 -2.25
CA GLY A 123 9.34 69.94 -2.58
C GLY A 123 10.22 71.02 -1.94
N SER A 124 9.77 72.29 -1.90
CA SER A 124 10.60 73.46 -1.50
C SER A 124 10.81 73.65 0.01
N LEU A 125 10.08 72.94 0.87
CA LEU A 125 10.22 73.02 2.34
C LEU A 125 10.45 71.67 3.04
N ASN A 126 10.50 70.55 2.29
CA ASN A 126 10.77 69.16 2.72
C ASN A 126 10.41 68.79 4.18
N PRO A 127 9.15 68.92 4.63
CA PRO A 127 8.78 68.41 5.94
C PRO A 127 8.93 66.87 5.98
N CYS A 128 9.57 66.36 7.03
CA CYS A 128 9.79 64.94 7.26
C CYS A 128 8.95 64.43 8.45
N TYR A 129 8.50 63.19 8.34
CA TYR A 129 7.61 62.55 9.29
C TYR A 129 8.19 61.20 9.73
N ARG A 130 7.95 60.84 10.98
CA ARG A 130 8.40 59.59 11.59
C ARG A 130 7.29 58.99 12.48
N PRO A 131 7.38 57.69 12.83
CA PRO A 131 6.47 57.07 13.79
C PRO A 131 6.49 57.76 15.16
N SER A 132 5.50 57.44 15.99
CA SER A 132 5.52 57.81 17.41
C SER A 132 6.69 57.13 18.13
N PRO A 133 7.17 57.66 19.27
CA PRO A 133 8.27 57.05 20.03
C PRO A 133 8.05 55.58 20.43
N LEU A 134 6.79 55.12 20.50
CA LEU A 134 6.46 53.72 20.79
C LEU A 134 6.60 52.79 19.58
N HIS A 135 6.60 53.34 18.35
CA HIS A 135 6.58 52.60 17.10
C HIS A 135 7.82 52.84 16.23
N VAL A 136 8.84 53.52 16.77
CA VAL A 136 10.13 53.63 16.06
C VAL A 136 10.77 52.26 15.90
N LEU A 137 11.69 52.16 14.94
CA LEU A 137 12.56 51.01 14.81
C LEU A 137 13.48 50.93 16.03
N ASN A 138 13.58 49.74 16.63
CA ASN A 138 14.54 49.40 17.67
C ASN A 138 15.26 48.11 17.27
N ILE A 139 16.22 48.24 16.36
CA ILE A 139 16.89 47.12 15.72
C ILE A 139 18.35 47.06 16.17
N THR A 140 18.77 45.87 16.61
CA THR A 140 20.17 45.57 16.94
C THR A 140 20.69 44.42 16.10
N GLN A 141 22.01 44.35 15.93
CA GLN A 141 22.65 43.19 15.31
C GLN A 141 22.83 42.10 16.37
N ALA A 142 22.37 40.89 16.06
CA ALA A 142 22.65 39.69 16.86
C ALA A 142 23.86 38.92 16.29
N PRO A 143 24.50 38.05 17.08
CA PRO A 143 25.53 37.14 16.57
C PRO A 143 25.01 36.32 15.38
N PRO A 144 25.89 35.92 14.43
CA PRO A 144 25.49 35.12 13.28
C PRO A 144 24.94 33.75 13.72
N ILE A 145 23.95 33.24 13.00
CA ILE A 145 23.46 31.87 13.19
C ILE A 145 24.52 30.94 12.61
N THR A 146 25.07 30.06 13.45
CA THR A 146 26.13 29.11 13.04
C THR A 146 25.64 27.68 12.91
N ASN A 147 24.53 27.33 13.57
CA ASN A 147 23.99 25.99 13.58
C ASN A 147 22.81 25.86 12.60
N ALA A 148 22.89 24.86 11.72
CA ALA A 148 21.79 24.47 10.86
C ALA A 148 20.84 23.50 11.58
N VAL A 149 19.57 23.52 11.19
CA VAL A 149 18.54 22.59 11.65
C VAL A 149 18.31 21.56 10.55
N ILE A 150 18.39 20.29 10.91
CA ILE A 150 18.18 19.17 9.99
C ILE A 150 16.97 18.33 10.39
N ALA A 151 16.37 17.66 9.41
CA ALA A 151 15.28 16.70 9.57
C ALA A 151 15.53 15.44 8.70
N VAL A 152 14.96 14.30 9.08
CA VAL A 152 15.11 13.02 8.37
C VAL A 152 13.78 12.55 7.78
N LYS A 153 13.82 12.00 6.56
CA LYS A 153 12.71 11.31 5.90
C LYS A 153 13.12 9.88 5.55
N GLY A 154 12.16 8.95 5.65
CA GLY A 154 12.37 7.53 5.40
C GLY A 154 12.71 6.72 6.66
N SER A 155 12.56 7.31 7.85
CA SER A 155 12.74 6.62 9.14
C SER A 155 11.38 6.20 9.73
N PRO A 156 11.21 4.98 10.26
CA PRO A 156 12.20 3.91 10.31
C PRO A 156 12.49 3.33 8.91
N LEU A 157 13.77 2.99 8.67
CA LEU A 157 14.21 2.28 7.47
C LEU A 157 14.30 0.78 7.78
N THR A 158 13.53 -0.04 7.08
CA THR A 158 13.61 -1.50 7.17
C THR A 158 14.54 -2.04 6.08
N LEU A 159 15.56 -2.77 6.50
CA LEU A 159 16.47 -3.52 5.65
C LEU A 159 16.24 -5.01 5.84
N THR A 160 16.81 -5.81 4.95
CA THR A 160 16.75 -7.28 5.02
C THR A 160 18.16 -7.82 5.22
N VAL A 161 18.31 -8.90 5.99
CA VAL A 161 19.58 -9.65 6.08
C VAL A 161 20.09 -9.96 4.67
N ASP A 162 21.35 -9.64 4.38
CA ASP A 162 21.97 -9.82 3.05
C ASP A 162 21.22 -9.14 1.89
N GLY A 163 20.35 -8.19 2.22
CA GLY A 163 19.48 -7.52 1.27
C GLY A 163 20.14 -6.36 0.55
N SER A 164 19.33 -5.70 -0.28
CA SER A 164 19.71 -4.48 -0.97
C SER A 164 20.00 -3.33 0.00
N ILE A 165 20.78 -2.35 -0.49
CA ILE A 165 21.03 -1.11 0.22
C ILE A 165 19.75 -0.28 0.41
N GLY A 166 19.65 0.45 1.52
CA GLY A 166 18.56 1.39 1.80
C GLY A 166 19.07 2.80 2.02
N GLN A 167 18.19 3.80 1.94
CA GLN A 167 18.57 5.21 2.05
C GLN A 167 17.67 6.01 2.98
N LEU A 168 18.27 6.97 3.68
CA LEU A 168 17.55 8.05 4.36
C LEU A 168 17.84 9.38 3.64
N THR A 169 16.83 10.23 3.55
CA THR A 169 16.99 11.60 3.02
C THR A 169 17.05 12.58 4.18
N ILE A 170 18.10 13.40 4.22
CA ILE A 170 18.28 14.46 5.22
C ILE A 170 17.97 15.80 4.56
N TYR A 171 17.18 16.63 5.24
CA TYR A 171 16.83 17.97 4.81
C TYR A 171 17.48 18.98 5.73
N ASN A 172 18.09 20.02 5.17
CA ASN A 172 18.44 21.23 5.89
C ASN A 172 17.23 22.16 5.89
N THR A 173 16.57 22.30 7.03
CA THR A 173 15.36 23.13 7.18
C THR A 173 15.66 24.58 7.56
N SER A 174 16.94 24.93 7.73
CA SER A 174 17.36 26.32 7.91
C SER A 174 17.24 27.14 6.63
N THR A 175 17.01 28.44 6.78
CA THR A 175 16.95 29.40 5.67
C THR A 175 18.28 30.10 5.41
N GLU A 176 19.15 30.20 6.42
CA GLU A 176 20.37 31.03 6.34
C GLU A 176 21.68 30.23 6.40
N VAL A 177 21.67 29.02 6.97
CA VAL A 177 22.90 28.27 7.31
C VAL A 177 22.94 26.94 6.59
N ALA A 178 24.06 26.66 5.91
CA ALA A 178 24.32 25.34 5.34
C ALA A 178 24.68 24.33 6.44
N ALA A 179 24.16 23.10 6.32
CA ALA A 179 24.54 21.99 7.17
C ALA A 179 25.79 21.30 6.60
N THR A 180 26.74 20.93 7.44
CA THR A 180 28.04 20.38 7.01
C THR A 180 28.37 19.06 7.69
N ASN A 181 29.03 18.17 6.95
CA ASN A 181 29.58 16.89 7.39
C ASN A 181 28.60 16.04 8.22
N ILE A 182 27.36 15.87 7.73
CA ILE A 182 26.35 15.07 8.41
C ILE A 182 26.71 13.59 8.29
N THR A 183 26.78 12.90 9.42
CA THR A 183 27.13 11.47 9.49
C THR A 183 26.21 10.75 10.48
N SER A 184 26.13 9.42 10.33
CA SER A 184 25.42 8.54 11.27
C SER A 184 26.36 8.07 12.37
N ASN A 185 25.83 7.87 13.57
CA ASN A 185 26.57 7.26 14.68
C ASN A 185 25.83 6.03 15.23
N PHE A 186 26.39 4.85 14.95
CA PHE A 186 25.88 3.57 15.45
C PHE A 186 26.51 3.10 16.76
N ILE A 187 27.55 3.77 17.26
CA ILE A 187 28.31 3.33 18.44
C ILE A 187 27.36 3.21 19.64
N GLY A 188 27.42 2.07 20.32
CA GLY A 188 26.57 1.76 21.48
C GLY A 188 25.15 1.31 21.14
N THR A 189 24.82 1.14 19.85
CA THR A 189 23.52 0.62 19.40
C THR A 189 23.65 -0.82 18.88
N ALA A 190 22.53 -1.54 18.77
CA ALA A 190 22.49 -2.88 18.16
C ALA A 190 22.84 -2.88 16.65
N LEU A 191 22.85 -1.70 16.01
CA LEU A 191 23.25 -1.53 14.60
C LEU A 191 24.78 -1.57 14.42
N ASN A 192 25.56 -1.37 15.49
CA ASN A 192 27.02 -1.35 15.41
C ASN A 192 27.56 -2.72 14.92
N GLY A 193 28.29 -2.72 13.81
CA GLY A 193 28.78 -3.95 13.16
C GLY A 193 27.74 -4.72 12.35
N ASN A 194 26.46 -4.32 12.40
CA ASN A 194 25.37 -4.93 11.64
C ASN A 194 24.85 -4.03 10.51
N VAL A 195 25.14 -2.73 10.53
CA VAL A 195 24.83 -1.79 9.45
C VAL A 195 26.08 -0.99 9.11
N THR A 196 26.35 -0.86 7.81
CA THR A 196 27.45 -0.02 7.30
C THR A 196 26.87 1.17 6.53
N GLU A 197 27.32 2.39 6.87
CA GLU A 197 27.10 3.56 6.03
C GLU A 197 28.03 3.47 4.80
N THR A 198 27.48 3.09 3.65
CA THR A 198 28.28 2.79 2.44
C THR A 198 28.32 3.94 1.44
N GLY A 199 27.48 4.96 1.61
CA GLY A 199 27.51 6.16 0.78
C GLY A 199 26.88 7.35 1.50
N ASN A 200 27.50 8.51 1.40
CA ASN A 200 27.03 9.72 2.06
C ASN A 200 27.30 10.96 1.18
N SER A 201 26.23 11.64 0.78
CA SER A 201 26.30 12.88 -0.03
C SER A 201 26.18 14.16 0.82
N CYS A 202 26.14 14.04 2.14
CA CYS A 202 25.81 15.10 3.09
C CYS A 202 27.04 15.85 3.65
N SER A 203 28.10 15.99 2.85
CA SER A 203 29.27 16.81 3.23
C SER A 203 28.92 18.30 3.30
N TYR A 204 28.04 18.77 2.41
CA TYR A 204 27.52 20.13 2.38
C TYR A 204 26.06 20.15 1.88
N VAL A 205 25.14 20.68 2.69
CA VAL A 205 23.72 20.79 2.35
C VAL A 205 23.30 22.25 2.47
N PRO A 206 23.02 22.95 1.36
CA PRO A 206 22.64 24.35 1.39
C PRO A 206 21.31 24.56 2.15
N PRO A 207 21.00 25.79 2.59
CA PRO A 207 19.70 26.11 3.18
C PRO A 207 18.53 25.65 2.29
N GLY A 208 17.53 24.99 2.89
CA GLY A 208 16.41 24.38 2.17
C GLY A 208 16.76 23.15 1.30
N GLY A 209 18.04 22.76 1.22
CA GLY A 209 18.51 21.63 0.42
C GLY A 209 18.31 20.27 1.10
N SER A 210 18.63 19.21 0.36
CA SER A 210 18.62 17.84 0.88
C SER A 210 19.81 17.03 0.37
N CYS A 211 20.09 15.92 1.05
CA CYS A 211 21.11 14.94 0.70
C CYS A 211 20.65 13.54 1.13
N THR A 212 21.39 12.52 0.74
CA THR A 212 21.11 11.12 1.09
C THR A 212 22.28 10.43 1.79
N ILE A 213 21.93 9.56 2.73
CA ILE A 213 22.84 8.60 3.38
C ILE A 213 22.35 7.19 3.02
N THR A 214 23.27 6.34 2.57
CA THR A 214 23.03 4.98 2.10
C THR A 214 23.60 3.96 3.07
N TYR A 215 22.82 2.94 3.39
CA TYR A 215 23.13 1.90 4.36
C TYR A 215 23.09 0.52 3.73
N THR A 216 24.07 -0.31 4.05
CA THR A 216 24.11 -1.73 3.68
C THR A 216 23.85 -2.58 4.93
N PRO A 217 22.89 -3.52 4.89
CA PRO A 217 22.64 -4.43 6.00
C PRO A 217 23.74 -5.49 6.11
N GLY A 218 23.95 -5.98 7.32
CA GLY A 218 24.77 -7.15 7.60
C GLY A 218 23.96 -8.45 7.59
N HIS A 219 24.54 -9.47 8.21
CA HIS A 219 24.06 -10.86 8.18
C HIS A 219 23.09 -11.23 9.31
N THR A 220 22.79 -10.30 10.23
CA THR A 220 22.03 -10.59 11.45
C THR A 220 20.76 -9.76 11.50
N VAL A 221 19.66 -10.37 11.93
CA VAL A 221 18.42 -9.66 12.24
C VAL A 221 18.66 -8.71 13.41
N VAL A 222 18.22 -7.46 13.27
CA VAL A 222 18.33 -6.44 14.30
C VAL A 222 16.94 -5.81 14.49
N PRO A 223 16.35 -5.85 15.70
CA PRO A 223 15.09 -5.17 15.95
C PRO A 223 15.24 -3.66 15.71
N GLN A 224 14.13 -2.97 15.44
CA GLN A 224 14.14 -1.53 15.19
C GLN A 224 14.93 -0.80 16.30
N THR A 225 16.03 -0.18 15.90
CA THR A 225 17.00 0.43 16.80
C THR A 225 17.21 1.89 16.41
N ASN A 226 17.11 2.78 17.40
CA ASN A 226 17.33 4.21 17.20
C ASN A 226 18.83 4.54 17.20
N PHE A 227 19.22 5.50 16.37
CA PHE A 227 20.57 6.04 16.29
C PHE A 227 20.53 7.54 15.99
N ASN A 228 21.65 8.22 16.20
CA ASN A 228 21.76 9.67 15.98
C ASN A 228 22.40 9.95 14.62
N ILE A 229 21.84 10.94 13.92
CA ILE A 229 22.41 11.58 12.75
C ILE A 229 22.74 13.02 13.12
N LYS A 230 23.97 13.45 12.85
CA LYS A 230 24.45 14.80 13.21
C LYS A 230 25.57 15.26 12.29
N GLY A 231 25.59 16.55 11.96
CA GLY A 231 26.70 17.24 11.29
C GLY A 231 27.55 18.07 12.25
N THR A 232 28.64 18.62 11.72
CA THR A 232 29.59 19.43 12.52
C THR A 232 28.95 20.69 13.12
N ASN A 233 27.94 21.23 12.45
CA ASN A 233 27.22 22.44 12.87
C ASN A 233 25.69 22.23 12.89
N THR A 234 25.19 21.04 13.22
CA THR A 234 23.74 20.79 13.22
C THR A 234 23.20 20.37 14.59
N ASN A 235 21.87 20.43 14.76
CA ASN A 235 21.21 19.62 15.78
C ASN A 235 21.42 18.11 15.49
N ALA A 236 21.28 17.28 16.53
CA ALA A 236 21.15 15.84 16.35
C ALA A 236 19.70 15.49 16.01
N VAL A 237 19.51 14.55 15.09
CA VAL A 237 18.21 13.96 14.75
C VAL A 237 18.26 12.47 15.05
N MET A 238 17.20 11.95 15.65
CA MET A 238 17.05 10.51 15.87
C MET A 238 16.40 9.87 14.65
N ALA A 239 17.04 8.83 14.14
CA ALA A 239 16.51 7.96 13.10
C ALA A 239 16.47 6.52 13.62
N ALA A 240 15.78 5.64 12.91
CA ALA A 240 15.65 4.24 13.27
C ALA A 240 15.89 3.33 12.06
N ILE A 241 16.60 2.22 12.28
CA ILE A 241 16.76 1.13 11.30
C ILE A 241 16.36 -0.18 11.95
N ALA A 242 15.69 -1.05 11.19
CA ALA A 242 15.51 -2.47 11.51
C ALA A 242 16.17 -3.32 10.42
N ILE A 243 16.72 -4.48 10.77
CA ILE A 243 17.12 -5.52 9.81
C ILE A 243 16.22 -6.73 10.05
N GLU A 244 15.37 -7.06 9.10
CA GLU A 244 14.45 -8.19 9.16
C GLU A 244 15.03 -9.44 8.50
N SER A 245 14.51 -10.61 8.86
CA SER A 245 14.88 -11.86 8.21
C SER A 245 14.49 -11.83 6.73
N GLY A 246 15.39 -12.27 5.85
CA GLY A 246 15.10 -12.40 4.43
C GLY A 246 14.03 -13.43 4.09
N ILE A 247 13.57 -13.34 2.84
CA ILE A 247 12.74 -14.36 2.24
C ILE A 247 13.62 -15.59 1.95
N THR A 248 13.21 -16.75 2.44
CA THR A 248 13.85 -18.02 2.11
C THR A 248 12.79 -19.00 1.63
N LEU A 249 13.19 -19.88 0.71
CA LEU A 249 12.38 -20.99 0.25
C LEU A 249 13.20 -22.26 0.45
N THR A 250 12.74 -23.13 1.36
CA THR A 250 13.53 -24.29 1.81
C THR A 250 13.05 -25.59 1.21
N ALA A 251 11.74 -25.72 0.93
CA ALA A 251 11.17 -26.94 0.37
C ALA A 251 9.86 -26.70 -0.39
N ILE A 252 9.55 -27.64 -1.27
CA ILE A 252 8.25 -27.82 -1.91
C ILE A 252 7.81 -29.28 -1.72
N ASN A 253 6.54 -29.50 -1.38
CA ASN A 253 5.95 -30.83 -1.24
C ASN A 253 4.58 -30.91 -1.93
N PRO A 254 4.35 -31.89 -2.82
CA PRO A 254 5.35 -32.81 -3.39
C PRO A 254 6.38 -32.05 -4.24
N ASN A 255 7.58 -32.62 -4.41
CA ASN A 255 8.66 -32.05 -5.22
C ASN A 255 8.65 -32.54 -6.68
N SER A 256 7.60 -33.27 -7.08
CA SER A 256 7.40 -33.71 -8.46
C SER A 256 5.92 -33.84 -8.79
N GLY A 257 5.59 -33.83 -10.07
CA GLY A 257 4.24 -34.07 -10.56
C GLY A 257 4.17 -34.07 -12.09
N THR A 258 2.96 -34.15 -12.63
CA THR A 258 2.75 -34.34 -14.07
C THR A 258 3.07 -33.08 -14.89
N ALA A 259 3.63 -33.26 -16.09
CA ALA A 259 3.85 -32.22 -17.10
C ALA A 259 2.57 -31.43 -17.46
N SER A 260 1.41 -32.08 -17.32
CA SER A 260 0.09 -31.44 -17.53
C SER A 260 -0.25 -30.38 -16.45
N GLY A 261 0.53 -30.30 -15.37
CA GLY A 261 0.25 -29.44 -14.23
C GLY A 261 -0.93 -29.94 -13.37
N GLY A 262 -1.48 -29.04 -12.57
CA GLY A 262 -2.63 -29.37 -11.72
C GLY A 262 -2.27 -30.16 -10.46
N THR A 263 -0.99 -30.30 -10.13
CA THR A 263 -0.53 -30.87 -8.86
C THR A 263 -0.58 -29.79 -7.80
N GLY A 264 -1.35 -30.00 -6.74
CA GLY A 264 -1.33 -29.12 -5.57
C GLY A 264 -0.01 -29.26 -4.83
N PHE A 265 0.57 -28.13 -4.42
CA PHE A 265 1.84 -28.10 -3.69
C PHE A 265 1.75 -27.22 -2.44
N THR A 266 2.67 -27.47 -1.53
CA THR A 266 2.96 -26.65 -0.35
C THR A 266 4.43 -26.24 -0.38
N LEU A 267 4.68 -24.94 -0.33
CA LEU A 267 6.00 -24.34 -0.12
C LEU A 267 6.25 -24.11 1.36
N THR A 268 7.47 -24.35 1.80
CA THR A 268 7.96 -24.04 3.15
C THR A 268 9.16 -23.11 3.07
N GLY A 269 9.22 -22.12 3.97
CA GLY A 269 10.26 -21.10 3.97
C GLY A 269 10.13 -20.09 5.10
N THR A 270 10.71 -18.89 4.93
CA THR A 270 10.56 -17.75 5.85
C THR A 270 10.24 -16.49 5.07
N GLY A 271 9.57 -15.53 5.73
CA GLY A 271 9.27 -14.24 5.11
C GLY A 271 8.27 -14.33 3.95
N LEU A 272 7.41 -15.36 3.92
CA LEU A 272 6.48 -15.63 2.82
C LEU A 272 5.18 -14.82 2.90
N THR A 273 5.01 -14.01 3.95
CA THR A 273 3.84 -13.13 4.10
C THR A 273 3.73 -12.18 2.92
N GLY A 274 2.53 -12.06 2.35
CA GLY A 274 2.28 -11.16 1.23
C GLY A 274 2.91 -11.59 -0.08
N ALA A 275 3.27 -12.88 -0.25
CA ALA A 275 3.75 -13.39 -1.53
C ALA A 275 2.83 -12.97 -2.69
N THR A 276 3.42 -12.36 -3.71
CA THR A 276 2.73 -11.76 -4.85
C THR A 276 2.76 -12.64 -6.09
N SER A 277 3.76 -13.52 -6.21
CA SER A 277 3.86 -14.49 -7.29
C SER A 277 4.65 -15.73 -6.88
N ILE A 278 4.28 -16.87 -7.49
CA ILE A 278 5.08 -18.09 -7.53
C ILE A 278 5.17 -18.51 -8.98
N THR A 279 6.38 -18.85 -9.44
CA THR A 279 6.62 -19.30 -10.82
C THR A 279 7.47 -20.57 -10.87
N PHE A 280 7.24 -21.38 -11.88
CA PHE A 280 8.01 -22.58 -12.24
C PHE A 280 8.65 -22.30 -13.60
N ASP A 281 9.98 -22.11 -13.65
CA ASP A 281 10.71 -21.62 -14.84
C ASP A 281 10.05 -20.39 -15.50
N GLY A 282 9.53 -19.47 -14.67
CA GLY A 282 8.85 -18.25 -15.11
C GLY A 282 7.36 -18.41 -15.46
N ILE A 283 6.82 -19.63 -15.52
CA ILE A 283 5.38 -19.87 -15.70
C ILE A 283 4.67 -19.75 -14.36
N ALA A 284 3.64 -18.90 -14.27
CA ALA A 284 2.95 -18.62 -13.03
C ALA A 284 2.14 -19.82 -12.50
N ALA A 285 2.29 -20.09 -11.20
CA ALA A 285 1.42 -21.00 -10.48
C ALA A 285 0.01 -20.41 -10.32
N THR A 286 -0.98 -21.27 -10.12
CA THR A 286 -2.37 -20.88 -9.89
C THR A 286 -2.80 -21.18 -8.46
N SER A 287 -3.90 -20.54 -8.02
CA SER A 287 -4.48 -20.72 -6.68
C SER A 287 -3.48 -20.60 -5.54
N VAL A 288 -2.58 -19.62 -5.69
CA VAL A 288 -1.58 -19.29 -4.68
C VAL A 288 -2.28 -18.73 -3.46
N LYS A 289 -2.02 -19.34 -2.30
CA LYS A 289 -2.59 -18.94 -1.02
C LYS A 289 -1.50 -18.90 0.05
N VAL A 290 -1.29 -17.70 0.60
CA VAL A 290 -0.42 -17.51 1.77
C VAL A 290 -1.16 -18.03 3.00
N VAL A 291 -0.67 -19.11 3.59
CA VAL A 291 -1.26 -19.70 4.80
C VAL A 291 -0.75 -18.95 6.04
N ASN A 292 0.55 -18.72 6.10
CA ASN A 292 1.24 -17.95 7.15
C ASN A 292 2.63 -17.52 6.65
N SER A 293 3.46 -16.92 7.52
CA SER A 293 4.79 -16.41 7.16
C SER A 293 5.81 -17.48 6.73
N THR A 294 5.50 -18.77 6.92
CA THR A 294 6.39 -19.89 6.59
C THR A 294 5.78 -20.88 5.59
N THR A 295 4.52 -20.71 5.21
CA THR A 295 3.76 -21.69 4.41
C THR A 295 2.91 -21.01 3.34
N VAL A 296 3.08 -21.45 2.10
CA VAL A 296 2.25 -21.02 0.95
C VAL A 296 1.82 -22.25 0.17
N THR A 297 0.56 -22.33 -0.24
CA THR A 297 0.05 -23.41 -1.10
C THR A 297 -0.24 -22.89 -2.50
N GLY A 298 -0.27 -23.78 -3.49
CA GLY A 298 -0.63 -23.43 -4.86
C GLY A 298 -0.83 -24.66 -5.73
N VAL A 299 -1.00 -24.43 -7.03
CA VAL A 299 -1.18 -25.47 -8.05
C VAL A 299 -0.19 -25.24 -9.18
N THR A 300 0.53 -26.30 -9.56
CA THR A 300 1.53 -26.22 -10.62
C THR A 300 0.90 -25.89 -11.98
N PRO A 301 1.53 -25.02 -12.79
CA PRO A 301 1.15 -24.85 -14.18
C PRO A 301 1.58 -26.08 -15.00
N ALA A 302 1.10 -26.17 -16.24
CA ALA A 302 1.64 -27.12 -17.22
C ALA A 302 3.04 -26.68 -17.66
N HIS A 303 3.95 -27.64 -17.82
CA HIS A 303 5.33 -27.41 -18.24
C HIS A 303 5.90 -28.69 -18.89
N THR A 304 6.90 -28.54 -19.76
CA THR A 304 7.62 -29.70 -20.30
C THR A 304 8.31 -30.52 -19.21
N ALA A 305 8.44 -31.83 -19.41
CA ALA A 305 9.10 -32.70 -18.43
C ALA A 305 10.57 -32.30 -18.19
N GLY A 306 10.99 -32.27 -16.93
CA GLY A 306 12.32 -31.81 -16.51
C GLY A 306 12.33 -31.20 -15.11
N PHE A 307 13.53 -30.95 -14.57
CA PHE A 307 13.68 -30.14 -13.37
C PHE A 307 13.51 -28.66 -13.72
N VAL A 308 12.88 -27.91 -12.82
CA VAL A 308 12.63 -26.48 -12.95
C VAL A 308 12.94 -25.75 -11.66
N ASP A 309 13.28 -24.47 -11.78
CA ASP A 309 13.43 -23.57 -10.66
C ASP A 309 12.06 -23.11 -10.17
N VAL A 310 11.88 -23.05 -8.85
CA VAL A 310 10.69 -22.48 -8.22
C VAL A 310 11.04 -21.14 -7.61
N VAL A 311 10.43 -20.07 -8.10
CA VAL A 311 10.69 -18.71 -7.62
C VAL A 311 9.45 -18.19 -6.90
N ILE A 312 9.64 -17.66 -5.70
CA ILE A 312 8.60 -16.93 -4.95
C ILE A 312 9.04 -15.48 -4.78
N SER A 313 8.09 -14.56 -4.99
CA SER A 313 8.30 -13.11 -4.80
C SER A 313 7.36 -12.56 -3.75
N THR A 314 7.87 -11.66 -2.91
CA THR A 314 7.13 -10.89 -1.90
C THR A 314 7.50 -9.40 -2.05
N PRO A 315 6.84 -8.49 -1.33
CA PRO A 315 7.24 -7.08 -1.32
C PRO A 315 8.66 -6.83 -0.80
N THR A 316 9.23 -7.78 -0.05
CA THR A 316 10.58 -7.66 0.53
C THR A 316 11.69 -8.25 -0.35
N GLY A 317 11.34 -8.97 -1.41
CA GLY A 317 12.28 -9.55 -2.37
C GLY A 317 11.79 -10.85 -3.01
N SER A 318 12.68 -11.53 -3.72
CA SER A 318 12.40 -12.84 -4.32
C SER A 318 13.47 -13.85 -3.93
N THR A 319 13.12 -15.12 -3.89
CA THR A 319 14.06 -16.22 -3.67
C THR A 319 13.72 -17.40 -4.57
N THR A 320 14.73 -18.21 -4.87
CA THR A 320 14.66 -19.33 -5.80
C THR A 320 15.05 -20.62 -5.11
N LEU A 321 14.19 -21.64 -5.23
CA LEU A 321 14.53 -23.02 -4.96
C LEU A 321 14.99 -23.66 -6.28
N ALA A 322 16.30 -23.71 -6.48
CA ALA A 322 16.92 -24.18 -7.72
C ALA A 322 16.66 -25.68 -7.93
N ASN A 323 16.23 -26.08 -9.13
CA ASN A 323 15.76 -27.44 -9.45
C ASN A 323 14.75 -27.98 -8.41
N GLY A 324 13.96 -27.09 -7.82
CA GLY A 324 13.11 -27.41 -6.68
C GLY A 324 11.96 -28.36 -7.01
N TYR A 325 11.55 -28.42 -8.28
CA TYR A 325 10.44 -29.25 -8.72
C TYR A 325 10.77 -30.03 -10.00
N GLN A 326 10.27 -31.26 -10.09
CA GLN A 326 10.41 -32.11 -11.28
C GLN A 326 9.07 -32.35 -11.96
N TYR A 327 8.95 -31.87 -13.20
CA TYR A 327 7.88 -32.28 -14.10
C TYR A 327 8.19 -33.65 -14.70
N LEU A 328 7.31 -34.61 -14.47
CA LEU A 328 7.36 -35.95 -15.01
C LEU A 328 6.50 -36.05 -16.26
N THR A 329 6.91 -36.87 -17.22
CA THR A 329 6.05 -37.22 -18.36
C THR A 329 4.72 -37.76 -17.84
N THR A 330 3.61 -37.21 -18.35
CA THR A 330 2.26 -37.59 -17.95
C THR A 330 2.07 -39.10 -18.09
N ALA A 331 1.73 -39.76 -16.98
CA ALA A 331 1.57 -41.21 -16.91
C ALA A 331 0.41 -41.58 -15.98
N VAL A 332 -0.19 -42.75 -16.23
CA VAL A 332 -1.20 -43.34 -15.35
C VAL A 332 -0.59 -43.58 -13.96
N GLY A 333 -1.35 -43.29 -12.90
CA GLY A 333 -0.92 -43.39 -11.51
C GLY A 333 -0.38 -42.10 -10.90
N GLN A 334 -0.16 -41.05 -11.69
CA GLN A 334 0.34 -39.77 -11.17
C GLN A 334 -0.79 -38.92 -10.54
N PRO A 335 -0.50 -38.15 -9.47
CA PRO A 335 -1.47 -37.24 -8.87
C PRO A 335 -1.72 -36.01 -9.76
N SER A 336 -2.98 -35.72 -10.04
CA SER A 336 -3.39 -34.53 -10.79
C SER A 336 -4.85 -34.19 -10.50
N GLY A 337 -5.18 -32.90 -10.46
CA GLY A 337 -6.57 -32.45 -10.55
C GLY A 337 -7.49 -33.01 -9.46
N GLY A 338 -6.97 -33.20 -8.25
CA GLY A 338 -7.72 -33.74 -7.09
C GLY A 338 -7.80 -35.27 -7.04
N GLY A 339 -7.19 -35.97 -7.98
CA GLY A 339 -7.23 -37.43 -8.08
C GLY A 339 -5.95 -38.04 -8.63
N THR A 340 -6.10 -39.22 -9.24
CA THR A 340 -5.02 -39.96 -9.89
C THR A 340 -5.33 -40.12 -11.38
N ILE A 341 -4.36 -39.86 -12.26
CA ILE A 341 -4.51 -40.10 -13.70
C ILE A 341 -4.81 -41.59 -13.91
N ALA A 342 -6.01 -41.89 -14.38
CA ALA A 342 -6.53 -43.24 -14.57
C ALA A 342 -6.42 -43.71 -16.01
N CYS A 343 -6.56 -42.79 -16.97
CA CYS A 343 -6.59 -43.10 -18.39
C CYS A 343 -5.82 -42.07 -19.20
N LEU A 344 -5.05 -42.55 -20.18
CA LEU A 344 -4.35 -41.75 -21.18
C LEU A 344 -4.58 -42.40 -22.55
N SER A 345 -5.57 -41.91 -23.27
CA SER A 345 -5.93 -42.44 -24.59
C SER A 345 -6.68 -41.39 -25.41
N THR A 346 -6.65 -41.52 -26.74
CA THR A 346 -7.29 -40.58 -27.65
C THR A 346 -8.79 -40.46 -27.34
N GLY A 347 -9.20 -39.29 -26.82
CA GLY A 347 -10.60 -39.02 -26.46
C GLY A 347 -11.06 -39.59 -25.11
N ASN A 348 -10.18 -40.19 -24.32
CA ASN A 348 -10.51 -40.76 -23.01
C ASN A 348 -9.33 -40.60 -22.03
N ASN A 349 -9.07 -39.34 -21.66
CA ASN A 349 -8.11 -38.93 -20.63
C ASN A 349 -8.88 -38.66 -19.33
N LEU A 350 -8.68 -39.51 -18.33
CA LEU A 350 -9.45 -39.49 -17.09
C LEU A 350 -8.56 -39.39 -15.87
N ILE A 351 -9.03 -38.64 -14.88
CA ILE A 351 -8.56 -38.66 -13.51
C ILE A 351 -9.64 -39.37 -12.69
N ALA A 352 -9.26 -40.37 -11.89
CA ALA A 352 -10.15 -41.04 -10.95
C ALA A 352 -9.96 -40.47 -9.53
N ALA A 353 -11.03 -40.48 -8.73
CA ALA A 353 -10.95 -40.15 -7.32
C ALA A 353 -9.97 -41.11 -6.60
N ILE A 354 -9.30 -40.64 -5.54
CA ILE A 354 -8.29 -41.43 -4.83
C ILE A 354 -8.86 -42.61 -4.02
N ALA A 355 -10.14 -42.55 -3.64
CA ALA A 355 -10.87 -43.60 -2.95
C ALA A 355 -12.27 -43.79 -3.55
N ASP A 356 -12.91 -44.92 -3.25
CA ASP A 356 -14.28 -45.18 -3.70
C ASP A 356 -15.18 -44.13 -3.07
N ASN A 357 -15.96 -43.46 -3.91
CA ASN A 357 -16.92 -42.46 -3.45
C ASN A 357 -18.10 -43.14 -2.73
N SER A 358 -18.37 -44.42 -3.04
CA SER A 358 -19.28 -45.27 -2.30
C SER A 358 -18.89 -46.75 -2.42
N ALA A 359 -19.03 -47.49 -1.32
CA ALA A 359 -18.90 -48.95 -1.28
C ALA A 359 -20.19 -49.69 -1.69
N GLY A 360 -21.28 -48.96 -1.96
CA GLY A 360 -22.57 -49.56 -2.26
C GLY A 360 -23.64 -48.50 -2.38
N ILE A 361 -24.06 -48.20 -3.60
CA ILE A 361 -25.16 -47.27 -3.88
C ILE A 361 -25.99 -47.78 -5.05
N GLN A 362 -27.28 -47.45 -5.08
CA GLN A 362 -28.14 -47.78 -6.20
C GLN A 362 -27.78 -46.95 -7.44
N TRP A 363 -28.00 -47.52 -8.63
CA TRP A 363 -27.91 -46.74 -9.86
C TRP A 363 -28.99 -45.65 -9.91
N GLY A 364 -30.18 -45.95 -9.34
CA GLY A 364 -31.30 -45.04 -9.17
C GLY A 364 -32.42 -45.24 -10.22
N GLY A 365 -33.63 -44.74 -9.94
CA GLY A 365 -34.70 -44.68 -10.94
C GLY A 365 -35.09 -46.02 -11.59
N SER A 366 -35.09 -47.12 -10.84
CA SER A 366 -35.53 -48.42 -11.35
C SER A 366 -36.96 -48.35 -11.89
N GLY A 367 -37.17 -48.79 -13.13
CA GLY A 367 -38.44 -48.66 -13.85
C GLY A 367 -38.55 -47.40 -14.72
N THR A 368 -37.54 -46.52 -14.70
CA THR A 368 -37.46 -45.31 -15.53
C THR A 368 -36.31 -45.41 -16.52
N ALA A 369 -36.59 -45.19 -17.80
CA ALA A 369 -35.56 -44.98 -18.83
C ALA A 369 -35.08 -43.53 -18.78
N THR A 370 -33.78 -43.34 -18.58
CA THR A 370 -33.11 -42.04 -18.54
C THR A 370 -32.56 -41.63 -19.91
N GLY A 371 -32.34 -42.60 -20.81
CA GLY A 371 -31.72 -42.37 -22.12
C GLY A 371 -30.19 -42.26 -22.08
N ALA A 372 -29.58 -42.49 -20.91
CA ALA A 372 -28.13 -42.41 -20.71
C ALA A 372 -27.40 -43.66 -21.25
N THR A 373 -27.42 -43.86 -22.57
CA THR A 373 -26.96 -45.09 -23.23
C THR A 373 -25.55 -45.02 -23.82
N SER A 374 -24.82 -43.90 -23.65
CA SER A 374 -23.48 -43.80 -24.21
C SER A 374 -22.53 -44.81 -23.57
N THR A 375 -21.70 -45.47 -24.36
CA THR A 375 -20.69 -46.43 -23.87
C THR A 375 -19.30 -45.81 -23.69
N THR A 376 -19.15 -44.52 -24.01
CA THR A 376 -17.86 -43.81 -23.98
C THR A 376 -17.93 -42.44 -23.31
N ASN A 377 -19.12 -41.87 -23.10
CA ASN A 377 -19.28 -40.53 -22.55
C ASN A 377 -20.11 -40.53 -21.25
N GLY A 378 -19.42 -40.87 -20.16
CA GLY A 378 -20.03 -40.90 -18.83
C GLY A 378 -20.44 -39.54 -18.29
N ALA A 379 -19.81 -38.45 -18.76
CA ALA A 379 -20.19 -37.10 -18.36
C ALA A 379 -21.59 -36.75 -18.87
N THR A 380 -21.86 -36.99 -20.16
CA THR A 380 -23.19 -36.81 -20.75
C THR A 380 -24.23 -37.73 -20.11
N ASN A 381 -23.90 -39.01 -19.92
CA ASN A 381 -24.79 -39.94 -19.23
C ASN A 381 -25.14 -39.46 -17.81
N THR A 382 -24.13 -39.06 -17.03
CA THR A 382 -24.31 -38.59 -15.64
C THR A 382 -25.24 -37.38 -15.60
N ALA A 383 -25.03 -36.38 -16.47
CA ALA A 383 -25.88 -35.20 -16.55
C ALA A 383 -27.32 -35.56 -16.92
N GLN A 384 -27.54 -36.51 -17.85
CA GLN A 384 -28.86 -36.98 -18.24
C GLN A 384 -29.57 -37.71 -17.10
N ILE A 385 -28.89 -38.64 -16.42
CA ILE A 385 -29.44 -39.37 -15.27
C ILE A 385 -29.86 -38.39 -14.17
N VAL A 386 -28.98 -37.45 -13.82
CA VAL A 386 -29.27 -36.45 -12.79
C VAL A 386 -30.49 -35.61 -13.19
N THR A 387 -30.54 -35.13 -14.43
CA THR A 387 -31.67 -34.34 -14.94
C THR A 387 -33.00 -35.09 -14.81
N VAL A 388 -33.05 -36.35 -15.28
CA VAL A 388 -34.27 -37.17 -15.26
C VAL A 388 -34.70 -37.49 -13.84
N LEU A 389 -33.79 -37.93 -12.98
CA LEU A 389 -34.14 -38.35 -11.62
C LEU A 389 -34.47 -37.17 -10.70
N THR A 390 -33.84 -36.01 -10.89
CA THR A 390 -34.24 -34.77 -10.20
C THR A 390 -35.64 -34.32 -10.61
N ALA A 391 -36.00 -34.43 -11.89
CA ALA A 391 -37.36 -34.13 -12.35
C ALA A 391 -38.43 -35.07 -11.75
N LEU A 392 -38.03 -36.29 -11.36
CA LEU A 392 -38.88 -37.25 -10.65
C LEU A 392 -38.87 -37.09 -9.12
N GLY A 393 -38.15 -36.10 -8.59
CA GLY A 393 -38.06 -35.83 -7.15
C GLY A 393 -37.17 -36.81 -6.38
N VAL A 394 -36.28 -37.55 -7.06
CA VAL A 394 -35.29 -38.41 -6.39
C VAL A 394 -34.23 -37.52 -5.72
N PRO A 395 -33.99 -37.63 -4.40
CA PRO A 395 -33.03 -36.77 -3.71
C PRO A 395 -31.60 -36.94 -4.26
N THR A 396 -30.82 -35.85 -4.27
CA THR A 396 -29.41 -35.89 -4.66
C THR A 396 -28.58 -36.71 -3.67
N ASN A 397 -27.43 -37.23 -4.12
CA ASN A 397 -26.52 -38.09 -3.33
C ASN A 397 -27.13 -39.43 -2.86
N THR A 398 -28.29 -39.83 -3.40
CA THR A 398 -28.92 -41.13 -3.09
C THR A 398 -28.72 -42.17 -4.20
N TYR A 399 -28.12 -41.78 -5.33
CA TYR A 399 -27.87 -42.64 -6.48
C TYR A 399 -26.50 -42.35 -7.13
N ALA A 400 -25.94 -43.34 -7.81
CA ALA A 400 -24.57 -43.36 -8.30
C ALA A 400 -24.15 -42.10 -9.10
N ALA A 401 -24.99 -41.68 -10.06
CA ALA A 401 -24.68 -40.52 -10.89
C ALA A 401 -24.69 -39.19 -10.12
N SER A 402 -25.66 -38.98 -9.21
CA SER A 402 -25.68 -37.75 -8.40
C SER A 402 -24.56 -37.69 -7.38
N LEU A 403 -24.14 -38.83 -6.83
CA LEU A 403 -22.97 -38.91 -5.96
C LEU A 403 -21.74 -38.34 -6.66
N CYS A 404 -21.48 -38.75 -7.91
CA CYS A 404 -20.35 -38.22 -8.67
C CYS A 404 -20.55 -36.78 -9.11
N SER A 405 -21.75 -36.41 -9.56
CA SER A 405 -22.05 -35.03 -9.99
C SER A 405 -21.90 -34.00 -8.88
N ASN A 406 -22.04 -34.39 -7.61
CA ASN A 406 -21.87 -33.53 -6.45
C ASN A 406 -20.53 -33.74 -5.74
N TYR A 407 -19.70 -34.67 -6.23
CA TYR A 407 -18.39 -34.89 -5.64
C TYR A 407 -17.51 -33.70 -5.95
N GLU A 408 -16.80 -33.23 -4.93
CA GLU A 408 -15.86 -32.14 -5.03
C GLU A 408 -14.62 -32.45 -4.20
N VAL A 409 -13.47 -32.03 -4.70
CA VAL A 409 -12.21 -32.11 -3.98
C VAL A 409 -11.34 -30.95 -4.41
N ASP A 410 -10.65 -30.33 -3.46
CA ASP A 410 -9.76 -29.22 -3.77
C ASP A 410 -8.32 -29.68 -4.12
N SER A 411 -7.50 -28.75 -4.59
CA SER A 411 -6.09 -28.98 -4.92
C SER A 411 -5.24 -29.53 -3.79
N GLN A 412 -5.70 -29.48 -2.54
CA GLN A 412 -5.01 -29.96 -1.36
C GLN A 412 -5.62 -31.29 -0.85
N GLY A 413 -6.60 -31.84 -1.57
CA GLY A 413 -7.25 -33.11 -1.24
C GLY A 413 -8.40 -32.99 -0.25
N ASN A 414 -8.89 -31.78 0.04
CA ASN A 414 -10.01 -31.60 0.97
C ASN A 414 -11.36 -31.77 0.26
N THR A 415 -12.29 -32.42 0.96
CA THR A 415 -13.70 -32.56 0.58
C THR A 415 -14.56 -32.33 1.83
N PRO A 416 -15.49 -31.36 1.87
CA PRO A 416 -15.78 -30.32 0.86
C PRO A 416 -14.61 -29.38 0.56
N CYS A 417 -14.67 -28.72 -0.60
CA CYS A 417 -13.63 -27.80 -1.05
C CYS A 417 -13.45 -26.61 -0.09
N GLN A 418 -12.21 -26.25 0.23
CA GLN A 418 -11.93 -25.11 1.10
C GLN A 418 -11.78 -23.81 0.31
N VAL A 419 -12.23 -22.70 0.91
CA VAL A 419 -12.14 -21.37 0.29
C VAL A 419 -10.68 -20.99 -0.01
N GLY A 420 -10.45 -20.54 -1.25
CA GLY A 420 -9.14 -20.11 -1.76
C GLY A 420 -8.32 -21.21 -2.43
N ASN A 421 -8.76 -22.47 -2.39
CA ASN A 421 -8.14 -23.57 -3.13
C ASN A 421 -8.85 -23.77 -4.49
N THR A 422 -8.16 -24.33 -5.49
CA THR A 422 -8.84 -24.75 -6.73
C THR A 422 -9.76 -25.90 -6.39
N CYS A 423 -11.07 -25.74 -6.60
CA CYS A 423 -12.04 -26.82 -6.43
C CYS A 423 -12.23 -27.56 -7.76
N TYR A 424 -12.18 -28.89 -7.72
CA TYR A 424 -12.53 -29.77 -8.83
C TYR A 424 -13.90 -30.38 -8.55
N ASN A 425 -14.92 -29.93 -9.27
CA ASN A 425 -16.34 -30.27 -9.08
C ASN A 425 -17.03 -30.71 -10.38
N ASP A 426 -16.24 -31.11 -11.37
CA ASP A 426 -16.63 -31.60 -12.70
C ASP A 426 -16.60 -33.13 -12.80
N TRP A 427 -16.85 -33.81 -11.68
CA TRP A 427 -16.80 -35.26 -11.57
C TRP A 427 -18.06 -35.93 -12.13
N PHE A 428 -17.91 -37.13 -12.68
CA PHE A 428 -19.00 -37.90 -13.27
C PHE A 428 -18.78 -39.41 -13.09
N LEU A 429 -19.86 -40.18 -13.26
CA LEU A 429 -19.84 -41.64 -13.23
C LEU A 429 -19.38 -42.17 -14.60
N PRO A 430 -18.31 -42.98 -14.69
CA PRO A 430 -17.74 -43.42 -15.97
C PRO A 430 -18.73 -44.29 -16.77
N ALA A 431 -18.73 -44.14 -18.09
CA ALA A 431 -19.51 -45.02 -18.99
C ALA A 431 -18.95 -46.44 -19.03
N GLY A 432 -19.82 -47.40 -19.31
CA GLY A 432 -19.54 -48.84 -19.42
C GLY A 432 -20.09 -49.43 -20.72
N ASP A 433 -20.20 -50.76 -20.77
CA ASP A 433 -20.52 -51.58 -21.94
C ASP A 433 -19.54 -51.42 -23.13
N ASN A 434 -18.27 -51.19 -22.80
CA ASN A 434 -17.21 -51.08 -23.80
C ASN A 434 -15.90 -51.62 -23.22
N LEU A 435 -15.50 -52.80 -23.70
CA LEU A 435 -14.28 -53.49 -23.29
C LEU A 435 -13.03 -53.04 -24.07
N THR A 436 -13.13 -51.97 -24.87
CA THR A 436 -11.99 -51.39 -25.59
C THR A 436 -11.31 -50.29 -24.76
N ALA A 437 -10.23 -49.71 -25.29
CA ALA A 437 -9.51 -48.60 -24.64
C ALA A 437 -10.34 -47.31 -24.50
N SER A 438 -11.40 -47.14 -25.31
CA SER A 438 -12.31 -46.00 -25.20
C SER A 438 -13.40 -46.18 -24.12
N GLY A 439 -13.54 -47.39 -23.56
CA GLY A 439 -14.46 -47.64 -22.46
C GLY A 439 -13.93 -47.07 -21.15
N GLN A 440 -14.65 -46.14 -20.54
CA GLN A 440 -14.19 -45.39 -19.37
C GLN A 440 -14.02 -46.30 -18.14
N LEU A 441 -15.05 -47.09 -17.80
CA LEU A 441 -14.99 -48.01 -16.66
C LEU A 441 -13.97 -49.15 -16.91
N ASN A 442 -13.87 -49.62 -18.16
CA ASN A 442 -12.91 -50.66 -18.53
C ASN A 442 -11.46 -50.17 -18.45
N CYS A 443 -11.21 -48.90 -18.78
CA CYS A 443 -9.90 -48.30 -18.59
C CYS A 443 -9.52 -48.24 -17.10
N LEU A 444 -10.46 -47.85 -16.22
CA LEU A 444 -10.25 -47.90 -14.76
C LEU A 444 -9.90 -49.31 -14.30
N PHE A 445 -10.64 -50.32 -14.76
CA PHE A 445 -10.34 -51.72 -14.47
C PHE A 445 -8.92 -52.11 -14.93
N THR A 446 -8.57 -51.79 -16.18
CA THR A 446 -7.26 -52.14 -16.75
C THR A 446 -6.11 -51.56 -15.94
N ASN A 447 -6.27 -50.33 -15.45
CA ASN A 447 -5.26 -49.60 -14.71
C ASN A 447 -5.40 -49.68 -13.18
N ARG A 448 -6.35 -50.47 -12.66
CA ARG A 448 -6.73 -50.49 -11.23
C ARG A 448 -5.58 -50.74 -10.26
N ALA A 449 -4.60 -51.55 -10.66
CA ALA A 449 -3.44 -51.86 -9.82
C ALA A 449 -2.54 -50.63 -9.61
N VAL A 450 -2.38 -49.78 -10.63
CA VAL A 450 -1.53 -48.58 -10.58
C VAL A 450 -2.29 -47.41 -9.95
N ILE A 451 -3.60 -47.30 -10.21
CA ILE A 451 -4.46 -46.27 -9.60
C ILE A 451 -4.63 -46.53 -8.10
N GLY A 452 -4.81 -47.80 -7.71
CA GLY A 452 -5.02 -48.21 -6.32
C GLY A 452 -6.43 -47.93 -5.78
N GLY A 453 -6.69 -48.43 -4.57
CA GLY A 453 -7.91 -48.14 -3.81
C GLY A 453 -9.19 -48.82 -4.27
N PHE A 454 -9.18 -49.65 -5.33
CA PHE A 454 -10.36 -50.41 -5.78
C PHE A 454 -10.60 -51.67 -4.95
N ALA A 455 -11.86 -51.95 -4.64
CA ALA A 455 -12.32 -53.22 -4.10
C ALA A 455 -12.41 -54.29 -5.21
N SER A 456 -12.29 -55.56 -4.84
CA SER A 456 -12.55 -56.69 -5.74
C SER A 456 -14.05 -57.01 -5.78
N ASP A 457 -14.83 -56.06 -6.28
CA ASP A 457 -16.30 -56.13 -6.34
C ASP A 457 -16.81 -55.46 -7.63
N PHE A 458 -18.13 -55.36 -7.78
CA PHE A 458 -18.78 -54.73 -8.89
C PHE A 458 -18.84 -53.21 -8.74
N TYR A 459 -18.62 -52.54 -9.86
CA TYR A 459 -18.67 -51.08 -9.99
C TYR A 459 -19.73 -50.67 -10.99
N TRP A 460 -20.54 -49.68 -10.62
CA TRP A 460 -21.52 -49.10 -11.53
C TRP A 460 -20.83 -48.34 -12.66
N SER A 461 -21.41 -48.45 -13.86
CA SER A 461 -21.21 -47.48 -14.93
C SER A 461 -22.41 -46.53 -15.02
N SER A 462 -22.26 -45.43 -15.75
CA SER A 462 -23.37 -44.55 -16.10
C SER A 462 -24.18 -45.02 -17.31
N THR A 463 -23.83 -46.15 -17.93
CA THR A 463 -24.51 -46.64 -19.13
C THR A 463 -25.76 -47.44 -18.76
N GLU A 464 -26.91 -46.93 -19.19
CA GLU A 464 -28.22 -47.56 -19.07
C GLU A 464 -28.38 -48.68 -20.10
N ASP A 465 -28.89 -49.84 -19.64
CA ASP A 465 -29.25 -50.98 -20.50
C ASP A 465 -30.75 -50.98 -20.81
N SER A 466 -31.57 -50.71 -19.80
CA SER A 466 -33.02 -50.56 -19.95
C SER A 466 -33.62 -49.69 -18.84
N ALA A 467 -34.95 -49.54 -18.83
CA ALA A 467 -35.66 -48.85 -17.76
C ALA A 467 -35.38 -49.44 -16.36
N SER A 468 -35.03 -50.73 -16.26
CA SER A 468 -34.76 -51.40 -14.97
C SER A 468 -33.33 -51.90 -14.78
N LEU A 469 -32.51 -51.91 -15.84
CA LEU A 469 -31.15 -52.46 -15.82
C LEU A 469 -30.11 -51.39 -16.19
N ALA A 470 -28.94 -51.48 -15.58
CA ALA A 470 -27.78 -50.66 -15.92
C ALA A 470 -26.50 -51.52 -15.94
N TRP A 471 -25.49 -51.04 -16.66
CA TRP A 471 -24.21 -51.75 -16.80
C TRP A 471 -23.30 -51.56 -15.60
N ARG A 472 -22.61 -52.64 -15.24
CA ARG A 472 -21.57 -52.69 -14.20
C ARG A 472 -20.38 -53.51 -14.67
N GLN A 473 -19.23 -53.36 -14.02
CA GLN A 473 -18.05 -54.17 -14.25
C GLN A 473 -17.56 -54.82 -12.96
N ASP A 474 -17.19 -56.09 -13.03
CA ASP A 474 -16.52 -56.83 -11.96
C ASP A 474 -15.03 -56.45 -11.93
N PHE A 475 -14.55 -55.84 -10.84
CA PHE A 475 -13.14 -55.46 -10.72
C PHE A 475 -12.21 -56.61 -10.28
N ASN A 476 -12.76 -57.80 -10.02
CA ASN A 476 -12.00 -59.02 -9.80
C ASN A 476 -11.53 -59.65 -11.12
N ASN A 477 -12.46 -59.84 -12.08
CA ASN A 477 -12.19 -60.56 -13.34
C ASN A 477 -12.37 -59.72 -14.62
N GLY A 478 -12.91 -58.51 -14.53
CA GLY A 478 -13.10 -57.59 -15.65
C GLY A 478 -14.40 -57.75 -16.43
N ASN A 479 -15.25 -58.72 -16.09
CA ASN A 479 -16.49 -58.98 -16.81
C ASN A 479 -17.48 -57.83 -16.65
N GLN A 480 -18.11 -57.45 -17.77
CA GLN A 480 -19.22 -56.50 -17.76
C GLN A 480 -20.56 -57.22 -17.97
N SER A 481 -21.58 -56.79 -17.24
CA SER A 481 -22.94 -57.32 -17.33
C SER A 481 -23.94 -56.24 -16.90
N SER A 482 -25.20 -56.36 -17.29
CA SER A 482 -26.26 -55.51 -16.76
C SER A 482 -26.87 -56.08 -15.48
N SER A 483 -27.40 -55.21 -14.63
CA SER A 483 -28.02 -55.58 -13.35
C SER A 483 -29.09 -54.60 -12.92
N GLY A 484 -29.97 -55.04 -12.02
CA GLY A 484 -31.08 -54.23 -11.51
C GLY A 484 -30.60 -52.92 -10.91
N LYS A 485 -31.19 -51.79 -11.35
CA LYS A 485 -30.85 -50.44 -10.85
C LYS A 485 -31.09 -50.24 -9.35
N ASN A 486 -31.87 -51.12 -8.74
CA ASN A 486 -32.17 -51.17 -7.30
C ASN A 486 -31.12 -51.94 -6.46
N LEU A 487 -30.16 -52.61 -7.10
CA LEU A 487 -29.03 -53.22 -6.40
C LEU A 487 -27.98 -52.16 -6.05
N THR A 488 -27.13 -52.45 -5.06
CA THR A 488 -26.06 -51.55 -4.62
C THR A 488 -24.70 -52.07 -5.05
N PHE A 489 -23.91 -51.25 -5.73
CA PHE A 489 -22.54 -51.55 -6.14
C PHE A 489 -21.62 -50.36 -5.85
N HIS A 490 -20.31 -50.57 -5.96
CA HIS A 490 -19.31 -49.54 -5.73
C HIS A 490 -19.37 -48.44 -6.81
N VAL A 491 -18.89 -47.25 -6.44
CA VAL A 491 -18.77 -46.11 -7.36
C VAL A 491 -17.40 -45.46 -7.20
N ARG A 492 -16.71 -45.29 -8.33
CA ARG A 492 -15.51 -44.47 -8.46
C ARG A 492 -15.78 -43.36 -9.46
N CYS A 493 -15.80 -42.13 -8.98
CA CYS A 493 -16.01 -40.96 -9.82
C CYS A 493 -14.75 -40.63 -10.61
N VAL A 494 -14.95 -40.12 -11.82
CA VAL A 494 -13.88 -39.68 -12.72
C VAL A 494 -14.14 -38.27 -13.22
N ARG A 495 -13.10 -37.61 -13.70
CA ARG A 495 -13.21 -36.34 -14.43
C ARG A 495 -12.29 -36.35 -15.64
N ALA A 496 -12.62 -35.54 -16.64
CA ALA A 496 -11.81 -35.42 -17.84
C ALA A 496 -10.65 -34.43 -17.63
N PHE A 497 -9.55 -34.60 -18.35
CA PHE A 497 -8.47 -33.62 -18.37
C PHE A 497 -7.76 -33.58 -19.73
N THR A 498 -7.02 -32.50 -19.97
CA THR A 498 -6.16 -32.35 -21.15
C THR A 498 -4.70 -32.50 -20.71
N PRO A 499 -3.97 -33.52 -21.21
CA PRO A 499 -2.57 -33.74 -20.88
C PRO A 499 -1.63 -32.62 -21.33
#